data_AF-R9QQW3-F1
#
_entry.id   AF-R9QQW3-F1
#
_cell.length_a   1.000
_cell.length_b   1.000
_cell.length_c   1.000
_cell.angle_alpha   90.00
_cell.angle_beta   90.00
_cell.angle_gamma   90.00
#
_symmetry.space_group_name_H-M   'P 1'
#
loop_
_entity.id
_entity.type
_entity.pdbx_description
1 polymer ?
#
loop_
_entity_poly.entity_id
_entity_poly.type
_entity_poly.pdbx_seq_one_letter_code
_entity_poly.pdbx_strand_id
1 'polypeptide(L)'
;EQAERYDEMVEAMKKVAQLNVELSVEERNLLSVAYKNVIGSRRAAWRIIASIEQKEKSKGNDNNVSKIKQYAQKIDKELKDIVDDVMSIIGNHLIPHAVSDESKVFYYKMKGDYFRYKAEFTADDIRKDAAQKSLEGYQQALDLAQALLPTNPIRLGLAL
;
A
#
# COMPACT_ATOMS: atom_id res chain seq x y z
N GLU A 1 -15.48 -8.60 -3.39
CA GLU A 1 -15.31 -7.73 -4.57
C GLU A 1 -16.63 -7.20 -5.14
N GLN A 2 -17.53 -8.05 -5.63
CA GLN A 2 -18.75 -7.63 -6.34
C GLN A 2 -19.69 -6.69 -5.56
N ALA A 3 -19.70 -6.78 -4.23
CA ALA A 3 -20.48 -5.90 -3.36
C ALA A 3 -19.73 -4.62 -2.95
N GLU A 4 -18.54 -4.36 -3.49
CA GLU A 4 -17.65 -3.22 -3.15
C GLU A 4 -17.25 -3.10 -1.67
N ARG A 5 -17.47 -4.17 -0.88
CA ARG A 5 -17.07 -4.29 0.53
C ARG A 5 -15.60 -4.70 0.63
N TYR A 6 -14.70 -3.79 0.27
CA TYR A 6 -13.26 -4.09 0.21
C TYR A 6 -12.61 -4.32 1.58
N ASP A 7 -13.12 -3.69 2.65
CA ASP A 7 -12.61 -3.92 4.00
C ASP A 7 -12.80 -5.40 4.43
N GLU A 8 -13.97 -6.00 4.14
CA GLU A 8 -14.21 -7.42 4.39
C GLU A 8 -13.42 -8.35 3.46
N MET A 9 -13.20 -7.90 2.23
CA MET A 9 -12.36 -8.63 1.28
C MET A 9 -10.91 -8.72 1.78
N VAL A 10 -10.38 -7.64 2.38
CA VAL A 10 -9.07 -7.66 3.05
C VAL A 10 -9.07 -8.70 4.17
N GLU A 11 -10.05 -8.69 5.06
CA GLU A 11 -10.13 -9.64 6.17
C GLU A 11 -10.25 -11.10 5.72
N ALA A 12 -10.98 -11.38 4.65
CA ALA A 12 -11.04 -12.72 4.07
C ALA A 12 -9.69 -13.13 3.45
N MET A 13 -9.08 -12.27 2.64
CA MET A 13 -7.82 -12.58 1.96
C MET A 13 -6.62 -12.66 2.91
N LYS A 14 -6.66 -11.96 4.05
CA LYS A 14 -5.67 -12.11 5.13
C LYS A 14 -5.67 -13.52 5.70
N LYS A 15 -6.84 -14.11 5.95
CA LYS A 15 -6.95 -15.48 6.43
C LYS A 15 -6.35 -16.47 5.45
N VAL A 16 -6.57 -16.26 4.14
CA VAL A 16 -5.96 -17.08 3.08
C VAL A 16 -4.44 -16.93 3.09
N ALA A 17 -3.91 -15.70 3.17
CA ALA A 17 -2.46 -15.45 3.26
C ALA A 17 -1.84 -16.13 4.50
N GLN A 18 -2.53 -16.14 5.63
CA GLN A 18 -2.08 -16.76 6.88
C GLN A 18 -2.04 -18.29 6.86
N LEU A 19 -2.57 -18.94 5.81
CA LEU A 19 -2.42 -20.38 5.60
C LEU A 19 -0.97 -20.78 5.26
N ASN A 20 -0.08 -19.81 5.00
CA ASN A 20 1.34 -20.03 4.76
C ASN A 20 1.61 -20.97 3.57
N VAL A 21 0.77 -20.85 2.54
CA VAL A 21 0.92 -21.54 1.26
C VAL A 21 1.08 -20.51 0.14
N GLU A 22 1.67 -20.93 -0.97
CA GLU A 22 1.77 -20.06 -2.14
C GLU A 22 0.36 -19.74 -2.66
N LEU A 23 0.04 -18.45 -2.77
CA LEU A 23 -1.23 -18.02 -3.33
C LEU A 23 -1.25 -18.22 -4.84
N SER A 24 -2.37 -18.73 -5.33
CA SER A 24 -2.68 -18.76 -6.75
C SER A 24 -2.69 -17.35 -7.35
N VAL A 25 -2.64 -17.28 -8.68
CA VAL A 25 -2.69 -15.99 -9.40
C VAL A 25 -3.97 -15.23 -9.07
N GLU A 26 -5.11 -15.92 -8.98
CA GLU A 26 -6.40 -15.32 -8.63
C GLU A 26 -6.42 -14.79 -7.20
N GLU A 27 -6.00 -15.59 -6.21
CA GLU A 27 -5.94 -15.16 -4.81
C GLU A 27 -4.98 -13.98 -4.62
N ARG A 28 -3.83 -14.00 -5.30
CA ARG A 28 -2.87 -12.89 -5.27
C ARG A 28 -3.48 -11.61 -5.83
N ASN A 29 -4.21 -11.71 -6.93
CA ASN A 29 -4.90 -10.57 -7.52
C ASN A 29 -6.03 -10.06 -6.61
N LEU A 30 -6.83 -10.94 -6.02
CA LEU A 30 -7.88 -10.58 -5.06
C LEU A 30 -7.30 -9.84 -3.85
N LEU A 31 -6.23 -10.36 -3.24
CA LEU A 31 -5.55 -9.69 -2.13
C LEU A 31 -5.08 -8.27 -2.53
N SER A 32 -4.46 -8.14 -3.70
CA SER A 32 -3.96 -6.86 -4.20
C SER A 32 -5.09 -5.86 -4.47
N VAL A 33 -6.16 -6.30 -5.12
CA VAL A 33 -7.36 -5.48 -5.38
C VAL A 33 -8.00 -5.03 -4.08
N ALA A 34 -8.12 -5.90 -3.09
CA ALA A 34 -8.70 -5.59 -1.79
C ALA A 34 -7.95 -4.44 -1.10
N TYR A 35 -6.65 -4.62 -0.86
CA TYR A 35 -5.85 -3.59 -0.18
C TYR A 35 -5.73 -2.30 -1.01
N LYS A 36 -5.61 -2.40 -2.35
CA LYS A 36 -5.52 -1.23 -3.24
C LYS A 36 -6.76 -0.34 -3.13
N ASN A 37 -7.95 -0.93 -3.08
CA ASN A 37 -9.19 -0.17 -2.94
C ASN A 37 -9.33 0.44 -1.53
N VAL A 38 -9.02 -0.33 -0.48
CA VAL A 38 -9.05 0.16 0.90
C VAL A 38 -8.10 1.36 1.06
N ILE A 39 -6.83 1.24 0.70
CA ILE A 39 -5.88 2.35 0.84
C ILE A 39 -6.17 3.50 -0.14
N GLY A 40 -6.67 3.19 -1.35
CA GLY A 40 -7.03 4.18 -2.35
C GLY A 40 -8.08 5.16 -1.86
N SER A 41 -9.13 4.64 -1.20
CA SER A 41 -10.19 5.46 -0.59
C SER A 41 -9.65 6.42 0.48
N ARG A 42 -8.79 5.94 1.39
CA ARG A 42 -8.20 6.76 2.46
C ARG A 42 -7.19 7.78 1.91
N ARG A 43 -6.40 7.42 0.90
CA ARG A 43 -5.49 8.36 0.22
C ARG A 43 -6.24 9.49 -0.50
N ALA A 44 -7.36 9.18 -1.14
CA ALA A 44 -8.21 10.21 -1.75
C ALA A 44 -8.78 11.16 -0.69
N ALA A 45 -9.30 10.63 0.41
CA ALA A 45 -9.79 11.42 1.54
C ALA A 45 -8.68 12.31 2.13
N TRP A 46 -7.47 11.76 2.31
CA TRP A 46 -6.32 12.49 2.82
C TRP A 46 -5.96 13.69 1.94
N ARG A 47 -5.88 13.51 0.61
CA ARG A 47 -5.59 14.62 -0.33
C ARG A 47 -6.64 15.72 -0.29
N ILE A 48 -7.92 15.35 -0.17
CA ILE A 48 -9.03 16.30 -0.05
C ILE A 48 -8.88 17.11 1.24
N ILE A 49 -8.63 16.44 2.36
CA ILE A 49 -8.45 17.10 3.66
C ILE A 49 -7.23 18.03 3.66
N ALA A 50 -6.09 17.60 3.10
CA ALA A 50 -4.90 18.43 2.98
C ALA A 50 -5.18 19.70 2.14
N SER A 51 -5.94 19.58 1.04
CA SER A 51 -6.35 20.71 0.20
C SER A 51 -7.27 21.68 0.95
N ILE A 52 -8.23 21.16 1.72
CA ILE A 52 -9.14 21.99 2.55
C ILE A 52 -8.36 22.69 3.66
N GLU A 53 -7.42 22.00 4.33
CA GLU A 53 -6.56 22.60 5.35
C GLU A 53 -5.78 23.79 4.80
N GLN A 54 -5.13 23.61 3.64
CA GLN A 54 -4.37 24.68 3.00
C GLN A 54 -5.25 25.88 2.63
N LYS A 55 -6.46 25.63 2.13
CA LYS A 55 -7.43 26.69 1.77
C LYS A 55 -7.92 27.45 3.00
N GLU A 56 -8.26 26.77 4.10
CA GLU A 56 -8.70 27.45 5.33
C GLU A 56 -7.56 28.19 6.02
N LYS A 57 -6.33 27.65 5.96
CA LYS A 57 -5.12 28.33 6.44
C LYS A 57 -4.86 29.63 5.67
N SER A 58 -5.05 29.65 4.35
CA SER A 58 -4.89 30.89 3.55
C SER A 58 -5.92 31.98 3.87
N LYS A 59 -7.06 31.62 4.47
CA LYS A 59 -8.11 32.57 4.89
C LYS A 59 -7.93 33.06 6.33
N GLY A 60 -6.98 32.51 7.10
CA GLY A 60 -6.79 32.82 8.52
C GLY A 60 -7.84 32.20 9.45
N ASN A 61 -8.54 31.14 9.02
CA ASN A 61 -9.58 30.49 9.82
C ASN A 61 -9.00 29.45 10.80
N ASP A 62 -8.24 29.90 11.80
CA ASP A 62 -7.47 29.03 12.71
C ASP A 62 -8.32 27.98 13.45
N ASN A 63 -9.55 28.33 13.83
CA ASN A 63 -10.50 27.40 14.45
C ASN A 63 -10.87 26.23 13.53
N ASN A 64 -11.07 26.50 12.23
CA ASN A 64 -11.37 25.47 11.26
C ASN A 64 -10.14 24.62 10.98
N VAL A 65 -8.97 25.25 10.84
CA VAL A 65 -7.68 24.56 10.66
C VAL A 65 -7.44 23.57 11.81
N SER A 66 -7.70 23.96 13.07
CA SER A 66 -7.55 23.06 14.21
C SER A 66 -8.47 21.83 14.11
N LYS A 67 -9.74 22.01 13.71
CA LYS A 67 -10.68 20.88 13.53
C LYS A 67 -10.27 19.98 12.37
N ILE A 68 -9.80 20.56 11.28
CA ILE A 68 -9.33 19.84 10.10
C ILE A 68 -8.11 18.99 10.46
N LYS A 69 -7.15 19.54 11.20
CA LYS A 69 -5.97 18.80 11.67
C LYS A 69 -6.33 17.59 12.54
N GLN A 70 -7.29 17.73 13.44
CA GLN A 70 -7.76 16.59 14.25
C GLN A 70 -8.35 15.47 13.39
N TYR A 71 -9.07 15.83 12.32
CA TYR A 71 -9.62 14.86 11.39
C TYR A 71 -8.53 14.24 10.49
N ALA A 72 -7.56 15.04 10.04
CA ALA A 72 -6.41 14.58 9.27
C ALA A 72 -5.63 13.51 10.05
N GLN A 73 -5.40 13.72 11.35
CA GLN A 73 -4.73 12.73 12.22
C GLN A 73 -5.46 11.39 12.29
N LYS A 74 -6.80 11.37 12.20
CA LYS A 74 -7.57 10.10 12.13
C LYS A 74 -7.28 9.37 10.83
N ILE A 75 -7.29 10.09 9.70
CA ILE A 75 -6.98 9.52 8.39
C ILE A 75 -5.52 9.03 8.34
N ASP A 76 -4.58 9.80 8.88
CA ASP A 76 -3.17 9.39 8.95
C ASP A 76 -3.00 8.09 9.74
N LYS A 77 -3.74 7.94 10.85
CA LYS A 77 -3.76 6.71 11.62
C LYS A 77 -4.33 5.54 10.80
N GLU A 78 -5.48 5.71 10.15
CA GLU A 78 -6.06 4.67 9.30
C GLU A 78 -5.10 4.24 8.18
N LEU A 79 -4.47 5.20 7.50
CA LEU A 79 -3.47 4.94 6.47
C LEU A 79 -2.28 4.17 7.01
N LYS A 80 -1.77 4.55 8.18
CA LYS A 80 -0.68 3.86 8.84
C LYS A 80 -1.07 2.43 9.22
N ASP A 81 -2.24 2.24 9.80
CA ASP A 81 -2.73 0.92 10.22
C ASP A 81 -2.88 -0.01 9.01
N ILE A 82 -3.41 0.49 7.88
CA ILE A 82 -3.51 -0.29 6.62
C ILE A 82 -2.13 -0.67 6.08
N VAL A 83 -1.18 0.28 6.07
CA VAL A 83 0.18 0.03 5.58
C VAL A 83 0.90 -0.98 6.48
N ASP A 84 0.83 -0.81 7.79
CA ASP A 84 1.52 -1.69 8.72
C ASP A 84 0.90 -3.12 8.68
N ASP A 85 -0.42 -3.24 8.49
CA ASP A 85 -1.11 -4.52 8.30
C ASP A 85 -0.63 -5.25 7.03
N VAL A 86 -0.64 -4.60 5.87
CA VAL A 86 -0.20 -5.23 4.62
C VAL A 86 1.31 -5.53 4.62
N MET A 87 2.13 -4.70 5.28
CA MET A 87 3.55 -5.00 5.47
C MET A 87 3.75 -6.26 6.29
N SER A 88 2.97 -6.45 7.36
CA SER A 88 3.01 -7.67 8.18
C SER A 88 2.63 -8.90 7.35
N ILE A 89 1.55 -8.82 6.57
CA ILE A 89 1.11 -9.92 5.70
C ILE A 89 2.18 -10.26 4.64
N ILE A 90 2.72 -9.25 3.97
CA ILE A 90 3.76 -9.45 2.94
C ILE A 90 5.03 -10.07 3.53
N GLY A 91 5.53 -9.52 4.65
CA GLY A 91 6.79 -9.93 5.24
C GLY A 91 6.73 -11.28 5.95
N ASN A 92 5.64 -11.58 6.66
CA ASN A 92 5.54 -12.76 7.51
C ASN A 92 4.93 -13.97 6.78
N HIS A 93 4.05 -13.75 5.82
CA HIS A 93 3.25 -14.81 5.21
C HIS A 93 3.48 -14.98 3.71
N LEU A 94 3.56 -13.88 2.94
CA LEU A 94 3.60 -14.00 1.47
C LEU A 94 5.02 -14.23 0.94
N ILE A 95 5.98 -13.36 1.25
CA ILE A 95 7.36 -13.47 0.75
C ILE A 95 8.01 -14.80 1.18
N PRO A 96 7.90 -15.25 2.45
CA PRO A 96 8.54 -16.50 2.88
C PRO A 96 8.01 -17.75 2.17
N HIS A 97 6.76 -17.73 1.70
CA HIS A 97 6.08 -18.88 1.08
C HIS A 97 5.91 -18.70 -0.45
N ALA A 98 6.52 -17.66 -1.03
CA ALA A 98 6.53 -17.41 -2.47
C ALA A 98 7.56 -18.32 -3.15
N VAL A 99 7.11 -19.22 -4.03
CA VAL A 99 8.00 -20.17 -4.74
C VAL A 99 8.39 -19.60 -6.10
N SER A 100 7.38 -19.22 -6.90
CA SER A 100 7.55 -18.71 -8.26
C SER A 100 8.18 -17.31 -8.30
N ASP A 101 9.01 -17.04 -9.32
CA ASP A 101 9.59 -15.70 -9.50
C ASP A 101 8.52 -14.63 -9.71
N GLU A 102 7.43 -14.96 -10.41
CA GLU A 102 6.28 -14.05 -10.58
C GLU A 102 5.66 -13.64 -9.24
N SER A 103 5.48 -14.60 -8.32
CA SER A 103 4.92 -14.30 -6.99
C SER A 103 5.86 -13.40 -6.18
N LYS A 104 7.16 -13.70 -6.18
CA LYS A 104 8.17 -12.89 -5.48
C LYS A 104 8.22 -11.47 -6.04
N VAL A 105 8.32 -11.30 -7.36
CA VAL A 105 8.31 -9.98 -8.02
C VAL A 105 7.04 -9.22 -7.64
N PHE A 106 5.88 -9.88 -7.66
CA PHE A 106 4.61 -9.27 -7.28
C PHE A 106 4.62 -8.75 -5.83
N TYR A 107 5.07 -9.57 -4.87
CA TYR A 107 5.06 -9.18 -3.46
C TYR A 107 6.11 -8.11 -3.14
N TYR A 108 7.30 -8.16 -3.73
CA TYR A 108 8.31 -7.11 -3.56
C TYR A 108 7.89 -5.80 -4.20
N LYS A 109 7.23 -5.84 -5.37
CA LYS A 109 6.59 -4.66 -5.96
C LYS A 109 5.53 -4.09 -5.02
N MET A 110 4.65 -4.94 -4.50
CA MET A 110 3.59 -4.55 -3.58
C MET A 110 4.19 -3.91 -2.32
N LYS A 111 5.27 -4.49 -1.77
CA LYS A 111 6.04 -3.91 -0.66
C LYS A 111 6.52 -2.50 -0.98
N GLY A 112 7.13 -2.31 -2.15
CA GLY A 112 7.57 -1.01 -2.66
C GLY A 112 6.43 0.01 -2.76
N ASP A 113 5.28 -0.40 -3.30
CA ASP A 113 4.08 0.45 -3.44
C ASP A 113 3.55 0.96 -2.09
N TYR A 114 3.44 0.10 -1.09
CA TYR A 114 2.90 0.52 0.21
C TYR A 114 3.88 1.35 1.04
N PHE A 115 5.19 1.11 0.93
CA PHE A 115 6.18 2.03 1.50
C PHE A 115 6.18 3.38 0.78
N ARG A 116 5.97 3.40 -0.54
CA ARG A 116 5.78 4.65 -1.28
C ARG A 116 4.55 5.39 -0.78
N TYR A 117 3.42 4.71 -0.57
CA TYR A 117 2.24 5.32 0.02
C TYR A 117 2.52 5.87 1.43
N LYS A 118 3.26 5.12 2.27
CA LYS A 118 3.71 5.59 3.59
C LYS A 118 4.49 6.90 3.50
N ALA A 119 5.37 7.03 2.51
CA ALA A 119 6.16 8.24 2.29
C ALA A 119 5.32 9.45 1.84
N GLU A 120 4.11 9.25 1.29
CA GLU A 120 3.26 10.37 0.84
C GLU A 120 2.68 11.19 2.01
N PHE A 121 2.33 10.52 3.12
CA PHE A 121 1.65 11.15 4.27
C PHE A 121 2.51 11.24 5.53
N THR A 122 3.80 10.86 5.45
CA THR A 122 4.75 10.98 6.56
C THR A 122 5.76 12.10 6.31
N ALA A 123 6.36 12.60 7.39
CA ALA A 123 7.32 13.69 7.35
C ALA A 123 8.71 13.26 7.84
N ASP A 124 9.69 14.13 7.57
CA ASP A 124 11.05 14.07 8.12
C ASP A 124 11.72 12.69 7.95
N ASP A 125 12.21 12.12 9.04
CA ASP A 125 12.99 10.88 9.00
C ASP A 125 12.11 9.65 8.70
N ILE A 126 10.83 9.68 9.08
CA ILE A 126 9.88 8.60 8.71
C ILE A 126 9.70 8.57 7.20
N ARG A 127 9.62 9.74 6.55
CA ARG A 127 9.52 9.83 5.09
C ARG A 127 10.77 9.27 4.41
N LYS A 128 11.96 9.60 4.92
CA LYS A 128 13.23 9.11 4.37
C LYS A 128 13.35 7.58 4.51
N ASP A 129 13.04 7.04 5.68
CA ASP A 129 13.04 5.59 5.92
C ASP A 129 12.03 4.87 5.02
N ALA A 130 10.81 5.39 4.90
CA ALA A 130 9.80 4.84 4.00
C ALA A 130 10.23 4.88 2.52
N ALA A 131 10.83 5.99 2.07
CA ALA A 131 11.35 6.11 0.71
C ALA A 131 12.49 5.11 0.43
N GLN A 132 13.41 4.94 1.38
CA GLN A 132 14.50 3.98 1.27
C GLN A 132 13.98 2.54 1.19
N LYS A 133 13.04 2.16 2.07
CA LYS A 133 12.41 0.83 2.04
C LYS A 133 11.57 0.59 0.79
N SER A 134 10.96 1.64 0.23
CA SER A 134 10.27 1.58 -1.05
C SER A 134 11.25 1.26 -2.18
N LEU A 135 12.37 1.98 -2.23
CA LEU A 135 13.44 1.75 -3.21
C LEU A 135 14.00 0.33 -3.12
N GLU A 136 14.29 -0.15 -1.90
CA GLU A 136 14.76 -1.52 -1.68
C GLU A 136 13.77 -2.57 -2.16
N GLY A 137 12.48 -2.39 -1.89
CA GLY A 137 11.43 -3.29 -2.37
C GLY A 137 11.35 -3.32 -3.89
N TYR A 138 11.40 -2.17 -4.56
CA TYR A 138 11.40 -2.11 -6.02
C TYR A 138 12.68 -2.67 -6.64
N GLN A 139 13.85 -2.45 -6.04
CA GLN A 139 15.11 -2.99 -6.54
C GLN A 139 15.11 -4.52 -6.47
N GLN A 140 14.66 -5.10 -5.35
CA GLN A 140 14.51 -6.54 -5.21
C GLN A 140 13.52 -7.11 -6.23
N ALA A 141 12.41 -6.41 -6.48
CA ALA A 141 11.47 -6.80 -7.52
C ALA A 141 12.10 -6.73 -8.92
N LEU A 142 12.93 -5.71 -9.20
CA LEU A 142 13.57 -5.51 -10.50
C LEU A 142 14.61 -6.59 -10.79
N ASP A 143 15.42 -6.93 -9.80
CA ASP A 143 16.45 -7.97 -9.92
C ASP A 143 15.81 -9.33 -10.21
N LEU A 144 14.73 -9.66 -9.50
CA LEU A 144 13.96 -10.89 -9.74
C LEU A 144 13.22 -10.86 -11.09
N ALA A 145 12.73 -9.70 -11.52
CA ALA A 145 12.01 -9.55 -12.79
C ALA A 145 12.90 -9.77 -14.02
N GLN A 146 14.23 -9.78 -13.87
CA GLN A 146 15.14 -10.13 -14.97
C GLN A 146 14.93 -11.55 -15.50
N ALA A 147 14.48 -12.47 -14.63
CA ALA A 147 14.12 -13.84 -15.00
C ALA A 147 12.80 -13.95 -15.79
N LEU A 148 11.96 -12.90 -15.75
CA LEU A 148 10.69 -12.86 -16.48
C LEU A 148 10.89 -12.30 -17.89
N LEU A 149 10.04 -12.71 -18.84
CA LEU A 149 10.04 -12.13 -20.18
C LEU A 149 9.76 -10.62 -20.13
N PRO A 150 10.38 -9.79 -21.01
CA PRO A 150 10.11 -8.36 -21.07
C PRO A 150 8.64 -7.98 -21.30
N THR A 151 7.86 -8.88 -21.91
CA THR A 151 6.42 -8.72 -22.17
C THR A 151 5.53 -9.15 -21.01
N ASN A 152 6.11 -9.66 -19.90
CA ASN A 152 5.34 -10.11 -18.75
C ASN A 152 4.61 -8.90 -18.10
N PRO A 153 3.29 -8.99 -17.86
CA PRO A 153 2.52 -7.88 -17.31
C PRO A 153 2.99 -7.39 -15.93
N ILE A 154 3.50 -8.29 -15.08
CA ILE A 154 4.01 -7.93 -13.75
C ILE A 154 5.31 -7.13 -13.90
N ARG A 155 6.20 -7.55 -14.80
CA ARG A 155 7.44 -6.83 -15.11
C ARG A 155 7.17 -5.45 -15.70
N LEU A 156 6.22 -5.35 -16.62
CA LEU A 156 5.80 -4.05 -17.18
C LEU A 156 5.17 -3.15 -16.11
N GLY A 157 4.29 -3.71 -15.27
CA GLY A 157 3.65 -2.98 -14.19
C GLY A 157 4.62 -2.53 -13.09
N LEU A 158 5.76 -3.20 -12.93
CA LEU A 158 6.85 -2.78 -12.02
C LEU A 158 7.58 -1.53 -12.53
N ALA A 159 7.69 -1.36 -13.85
CA ALA A 159 8.40 -0.24 -14.46
C ALA A 159 7.56 1.06 -14.55
N LEU A 160 6.26 1.00 -14.25
CA LEU A 160 5.30 2.11 -14.30
C LEU A 160 5.18 2.81 -12.94
#